data_AF-A0A7V9JWX8-F1
#
_entry.id   AF-A0A7V9JWX8-F1
#
_cell.length_a   1.000
_cell.length_b   1.000
_cell.length_c   1.000
_cell.angle_alpha   90.00
_cell.angle_beta   90.00
_cell.angle_gamma   90.00
#
_symmetry.space_group_name_H-M   'P 1'
#
loop_
_entity.id
_entity.type
_entity.pdbx_description
1 polymer ?
#
loop_
_entity_poly.entity_id
_entity_poly.type
_entity_poly.pdbx_seq_one_letter_code
_entity_poly.pdbx_strand_id
1 'polypeptide(L)'
;MSCEQYQGLISAFLDNDLDEAAFINVQSHLAVCAHCAKVCEDCAMILDFCSEDLLEVSLPPNSKALWCRINNIIESEVKAEFAQPETAPDKTKQGWLSQIWNNSWRLSLSQVVSSILGIALVSSLLTIVGFMNYSASADNVAVNASSSVFEKVLSKIGIAETTQEKRERYIKQQQATIDYWKKRVEARRANWDNHLRDAFDRNLNEINQVVVEYDKILQENPQDEISNDMLDSAMTEKVELLREFSEL
;
A
#
# COMPACT_ATOMS: atom_id res chain seq x y z
N MET A 1 14.48 16.24 -30.88
CA MET A 1 14.91 15.68 -29.59
C MET A 1 15.53 14.31 -29.82
N SER A 2 16.47 13.88 -28.99
CA SER A 2 17.04 12.53 -29.06
C SER A 2 16.08 11.50 -28.45
N CYS A 3 16.28 10.21 -28.73
CA CYS A 3 15.45 9.15 -28.14
C CYS A 3 15.52 9.16 -26.61
N GLU A 4 16.68 9.44 -26.02
CA GLU A 4 16.84 9.58 -24.57
C GLU A 4 15.96 10.68 -23.96
N GLN A 5 15.82 11.81 -24.67
CA GLN A 5 14.97 12.91 -24.23
C GLN A 5 13.49 12.52 -24.28
N TYR A 6 13.07 11.76 -25.30
CA TYR A 6 11.70 11.26 -25.37
C TYR A 6 11.43 10.18 -24.32
N GLN A 7 12.38 9.29 -24.04
CA GLN A 7 12.27 8.29 -22.98
C GLN A 7 12.07 8.93 -21.60
N GLY A 8 12.77 10.04 -21.32
CA GLY A 8 12.57 10.82 -20.10
C GLY A 8 11.17 11.44 -19.97
N LEU A 9 10.41 11.57 -21.07
CA LEU A 9 9.05 12.10 -21.09
C LEU A 9 7.97 11.01 -21.09
N ILE A 10 8.32 9.73 -21.26
CA ILE A 10 7.34 8.63 -21.35
C ILE A 10 6.52 8.50 -20.06
N SER A 11 7.13 8.64 -18.88
CA SER A 11 6.38 8.59 -17.60
C SER A 11 5.33 9.70 -17.53
N ALA A 12 5.74 10.96 -17.72
CA ALA A 12 4.82 12.09 -17.71
C ALA A 12 3.76 12.01 -18.83
N PHE A 13 4.09 11.40 -19.97
CA PHE A 13 3.14 11.10 -21.05
C PHE A 13 2.07 10.09 -20.61
N LEU A 14 2.45 9.00 -19.93
CA LEU A 14 1.51 8.00 -19.40
C LEU A 14 0.63 8.58 -18.27
N ASP A 15 1.19 9.48 -17.46
CA ASP A 15 0.49 10.14 -16.35
C ASP A 15 -0.40 11.32 -16.79
N ASN A 16 -0.40 11.67 -18.09
CA ASN A 16 -1.04 12.88 -18.65
C ASN A 16 -0.57 14.21 -18.01
N ASP A 17 0.68 14.26 -17.55
CA ASP A 17 1.31 15.43 -16.91
C ASP A 17 2.17 16.25 -17.91
N LEU A 18 1.89 16.13 -19.21
CA LEU A 18 2.54 16.90 -20.26
C LEU A 18 1.65 18.03 -20.76
N ASP A 19 2.27 19.13 -21.17
CA ASP A 19 1.58 20.16 -21.94
C ASP A 19 1.17 19.62 -23.32
N GLU A 20 0.10 20.18 -23.89
CA GLU A 20 -0.51 19.70 -25.14
C GLU A 20 0.49 19.63 -26.30
N ALA A 21 1.44 20.57 -26.35
CA ALA A 21 2.48 20.59 -27.36
C ALA A 21 3.50 19.44 -27.16
N ALA A 22 3.94 19.17 -25.94
CA ALA A 22 4.84 18.04 -25.68
C ALA A 22 4.14 16.70 -25.87
N PHE A 23 2.86 16.58 -25.49
CA PHE A 23 2.08 15.37 -25.67
C PHE A 23 2.02 14.95 -27.15
N ILE A 24 1.69 15.88 -28.05
CA ILE A 24 1.65 15.63 -29.51
C ILE A 24 3.04 15.28 -30.05
N ASN A 25 4.09 15.92 -29.55
CA ASN A 25 5.47 15.65 -29.97
C ASN A 25 5.96 14.26 -29.53
N VAL A 26 5.60 13.81 -28.33
CA VAL A 26 5.91 12.46 -27.84
C VAL A 26 5.11 11.43 -28.62
N GLN A 27 3.80 11.64 -28.81
CA GLN A 27 2.92 10.75 -29.57
C GLN A 27 3.40 10.54 -31.01
N SER A 28 3.74 11.63 -31.71
CA SER A 28 4.27 11.55 -33.08
C SER A 28 5.63 10.84 -33.14
N HIS A 29 6.48 10.98 -32.12
CA HIS A 29 7.73 10.24 -32.03
C HIS A 29 7.51 8.73 -31.80
N LEU A 30 6.60 8.35 -30.89
CA LEU A 30 6.26 6.95 -30.61
C LEU A 30 5.70 6.23 -31.85
N ALA A 31 4.97 6.93 -32.72
CA ALA A 31 4.47 6.38 -33.97
C ALA A 31 5.57 6.01 -34.98
N VAL A 32 6.77 6.60 -34.87
CA VAL A 32 7.87 6.44 -35.83
C VAL A 32 9.05 5.65 -35.24
N CYS A 33 9.24 5.73 -33.92
CA CYS A 33 10.37 5.10 -33.23
C CYS A 33 9.94 3.83 -32.48
N ALA A 34 10.19 2.66 -33.10
CA ALA A 34 9.89 1.36 -32.51
C ALA A 34 10.58 1.13 -31.14
N HIS A 35 11.77 1.71 -30.94
CA HIS A 35 12.49 1.57 -29.67
C HIS A 35 11.78 2.30 -28.53
N CYS A 36 11.38 3.56 -28.74
CA CYS A 36 10.64 4.34 -27.75
C CYS A 36 9.21 3.81 -27.55
N ALA A 37 8.58 3.30 -28.62
CA ALA A 37 7.28 2.63 -28.54
C ALA A 37 7.33 1.42 -27.60
N LYS A 38 8.34 0.56 -27.75
CA LYS A 38 8.53 -0.59 -26.87
C LYS A 38 8.73 -0.18 -25.41
N VAL A 39 9.54 0.84 -25.13
CA VAL A 39 9.72 1.35 -23.76
C VAL A 39 8.39 1.87 -23.19
N CYS A 40 7.58 2.54 -24.00
CA CYS A 40 6.25 2.99 -23.59
C CYS A 40 5.30 1.83 -23.30
N GLU A 41 5.33 0.77 -24.11
CA GLU A 41 4.55 -0.46 -23.90
C GLU A 41 4.98 -1.19 -22.62
N ASP A 42 6.29 -1.33 -22.38
CA ASP A 42 6.84 -1.95 -21.18
C ASP A 42 6.40 -1.18 -19.92
N CYS A 43 6.45 0.16 -19.96
CA CYS A 43 5.95 1.01 -18.87
C CYS A 43 4.43 0.87 -18.67
N ALA A 44 3.64 0.81 -19.74
CA ALA A 44 2.20 0.63 -19.66
C ALA A 44 1.82 -0.73 -19.06
N MET A 45 2.55 -1.79 -19.40
CA MET A 45 2.34 -3.13 -18.83
C MET A 45 2.58 -3.16 -17.32
N ILE A 46 3.61 -2.44 -16.84
CA ILE A 46 3.88 -2.31 -15.40
C ILE A 46 2.73 -1.58 -14.70
N LEU A 47 2.19 -0.51 -15.30
CA LEU A 47 1.07 0.24 -14.74
C LEU A 47 -0.21 -0.60 -14.69
N ASP A 48 -0.48 -1.37 -15.74
CA ASP A 48 -1.63 -2.27 -15.82
C ASP A 48 -1.58 -3.31 -14.69
N PHE A 49 -0.44 -3.99 -14.53
CA PHE A 49 -0.20 -4.95 -13.44
C PHE A 49 -0.39 -4.30 -12.06
N CYS A 50 0.17 -3.11 -11.83
CA CYS A 50 0.00 -2.40 -10.57
C CYS A 50 -1.46 -2.00 -10.31
N SER A 51 -2.23 -1.71 -11.36
CA SER A 51 -3.62 -1.29 -11.26
C SER A 51 -4.56 -2.44 -10.91
N GLU A 52 -4.30 -3.64 -11.44
CA GLU A 52 -5.07 -4.85 -11.14
C GLU A 52 -4.86 -5.28 -9.68
N ASP A 53 -3.61 -5.29 -9.20
CA ASP A 53 -3.28 -5.63 -7.81
C ASP A 53 -3.85 -4.61 -6.79
N LEU A 54 -3.94 -3.32 -7.16
CA LEU A 54 -4.52 -2.28 -6.29
C LEU A 54 -6.05 -2.40 -6.14
N LEU A 55 -6.74 -2.98 -7.12
CA LEU A 55 -8.19 -3.20 -7.04
C LEU A 55 -8.55 -4.38 -6.12
N GLU A 56 -7.62 -5.32 -5.90
CA GLU A 56 -7.78 -6.40 -4.92
C GLU A 56 -7.46 -5.96 -3.47
N VAL A 57 -6.82 -4.79 -3.29
CA VAL A 57 -6.68 -4.15 -1.96
C VAL A 57 -8.03 -3.57 -1.53
N SER A 58 -8.87 -4.46 -1.02
CA SER A 58 -10.01 -4.27 -0.13
C SER A 58 -10.62 -2.87 -0.11
N LEU A 59 -11.83 -2.75 -0.67
CA LEU A 59 -12.77 -1.69 -0.26
C LEU A 59 -12.72 -1.57 1.28
N PRO A 60 -12.44 -0.38 1.83
CA PRO A 60 -12.34 -0.23 3.26
C PRO A 60 -13.65 -0.73 3.90
N PRO A 61 -13.58 -1.43 5.05
CA PRO A 61 -14.78 -1.88 5.73
C PRO A 61 -15.69 -0.67 5.94
N ASN A 62 -16.93 -0.75 5.44
CA ASN A 62 -17.91 0.33 5.41
C ASN A 62 -17.66 1.47 4.39
N SER A 63 -17.24 1.12 3.16
CA SER A 63 -17.13 2.03 2.01
C SER A 63 -18.39 2.91 1.80
N LYS A 64 -19.58 2.37 2.05
CA LYS A 64 -20.85 3.10 1.94
C LYS A 64 -20.97 4.25 2.95
N ALA A 65 -20.62 4.04 4.23
CA ALA A 65 -20.68 5.13 5.21
C ALA A 65 -19.55 6.16 5.01
N LEU A 66 -18.38 5.73 4.53
CA LEU A 66 -17.32 6.65 4.13
C LEU A 66 -17.77 7.53 2.97
N TRP A 67 -18.42 6.96 1.96
CA TRP A 67 -18.98 7.72 0.85
C TRP A 67 -20.06 8.71 1.31
N CYS A 68 -20.98 8.29 2.19
CA CYS A 68 -21.94 9.21 2.78
C CYS A 68 -21.26 10.36 3.56
N ARG A 69 -20.18 10.07 4.29
CA ARG A 69 -19.42 11.09 5.02
C ARG A 69 -18.71 12.06 4.07
N ILE A 70 -18.04 11.55 3.04
CA ILE A 70 -17.36 12.37 2.02
C ILE A 70 -18.39 13.26 1.32
N ASN A 71 -19.52 12.70 0.90
CA ASN A 71 -20.57 13.44 0.23
C ASN A 71 -21.16 14.55 1.12
N ASN A 72 -21.41 14.26 2.40
CA ASN A 72 -21.87 15.27 3.35
C ASN A 72 -20.84 16.38 3.57
N ILE A 73 -19.54 16.06 3.58
CA ILE A 73 -18.47 17.05 3.71
C ILE A 73 -18.46 17.96 2.49
N ILE A 74 -18.43 17.39 1.27
CA ILE A 74 -18.46 18.14 0.02
C ILE A 74 -19.70 19.05 -0.05
N GLU A 75 -20.89 18.52 0.22
CA GLU A 75 -22.13 19.30 0.21
C GLU A 75 -22.11 20.42 1.27
N SER A 76 -21.48 20.19 2.43
CA SER A 76 -21.36 21.21 3.49
C SER A 76 -20.32 22.29 3.17
N GLU A 77 -19.21 21.94 2.52
CA GLU A 77 -18.16 22.88 2.10
C GLU A 77 -18.64 23.74 0.94
N VAL A 78 -19.28 23.13 -0.05
CA VAL A 78 -19.93 23.83 -1.17
C VAL A 78 -21.01 24.77 -0.64
N LYS A 79 -21.83 24.33 0.32
CA LYS A 79 -22.86 25.18 0.94
C LYS A 79 -22.27 26.31 1.81
N ALA A 80 -21.10 26.11 2.42
CA ALA A 80 -20.38 27.13 3.17
C ALA A 80 -19.71 28.16 2.26
N GLU A 81 -19.20 27.76 1.08
CA GLU A 81 -18.68 28.68 0.07
C GLU A 81 -19.77 29.53 -0.59
N PHE A 82 -20.98 29.00 -0.74
CA PHE A 82 -22.14 29.78 -1.19
C PHE A 82 -22.77 30.65 -0.10
N ALA A 83 -22.33 30.53 1.15
CA ALA A 83 -22.86 31.30 2.28
C ALA A 83 -21.78 32.24 2.84
N GLN A 84 -21.58 33.37 2.17
CA GLN A 84 -20.86 34.54 2.69
C GLN A 84 -21.84 35.69 2.97
N PRO A 85 -21.54 36.61 3.92
CA PRO A 85 -22.27 36.69 5.18
C PRO A 85 -23.03 38.00 5.40
N GLU A 86 -24.23 37.92 5.98
CA GLU A 86 -24.92 39.06 6.58
C GLU A 86 -24.68 39.08 8.10
N THR A 87 -23.87 40.06 8.53
CA THR A 87 -23.80 40.75 9.82
C THR A 87 -24.46 40.12 11.08
N ALA A 88 -23.61 39.59 11.98
CA ALA A 88 -23.50 39.76 13.46
C ALA A 88 -24.76 39.77 14.39
N PRO A 89 -24.64 39.53 15.73
CA PRO A 89 -23.59 38.88 16.53
C PRO A 89 -24.08 37.80 17.52
N ASP A 90 -23.10 37.06 18.06
CA ASP A 90 -22.91 36.75 19.50
C ASP A 90 -23.09 35.31 20.06
N LYS A 91 -22.09 34.95 20.89
CA LYS A 91 -22.00 33.98 22.01
C LYS A 91 -21.67 32.49 21.77
N THR A 92 -20.37 32.21 21.99
CA THR A 92 -19.75 31.11 22.78
C THR A 92 -20.11 29.66 22.41
N LYS A 93 -19.15 28.79 22.05
CA LYS A 93 -18.00 28.34 22.87
C LYS A 93 -16.78 28.07 21.98
N GLN A 94 -15.77 28.93 22.06
CA GLN A 94 -14.46 28.69 21.44
C GLN A 94 -13.71 27.63 22.23
N GLY A 95 -13.53 26.46 21.60
CA GLY A 95 -12.62 25.43 22.07
C GLY A 95 -11.18 25.88 21.86
N TRP A 96 -10.34 25.59 22.85
CA TRP A 96 -8.89 25.82 22.92
C TRP A 96 -8.11 25.63 21.59
N LEU A 97 -8.58 24.76 20.68
CA LEU A 97 -7.98 24.52 19.36
C LEU A 97 -8.11 25.70 18.38
N SER A 98 -9.12 26.58 18.51
CA SER A 98 -9.25 27.76 17.63
C SER A 98 -8.24 28.87 17.96
N GLN A 99 -7.60 28.80 19.13
CA GLN A 99 -6.62 29.80 19.58
C GLN A 99 -5.20 29.44 19.15
N ILE A 100 -4.93 28.15 18.88
CA ILE A 100 -3.66 27.67 18.34
C ILE A 100 -3.61 27.84 16.81
N TRP A 101 -4.75 27.72 16.13
CA TRP A 101 -4.80 27.83 14.66
C TRP A 101 -4.88 29.26 14.12
N ASN A 102 -5.20 30.25 14.96
CA ASN A 102 -5.29 31.64 14.53
C ASN A 102 -4.08 32.50 14.94
N ASN A 103 -3.01 31.88 15.46
CA ASN A 103 -1.75 32.58 15.64
C ASN A 103 -0.88 32.35 14.41
N SER A 104 -0.81 33.40 13.60
CA SER A 104 -0.06 33.53 12.35
C SER A 104 1.26 32.75 12.34
N TRP A 105 1.36 31.78 11.43
CA TRP A 105 2.63 31.28 10.92
C TRP A 105 3.29 32.39 10.11
N ARG A 106 3.89 33.37 10.79
CA ARG A 106 4.90 34.23 10.21
C ARG A 106 6.19 33.44 10.12
N LEU A 107 6.25 32.52 9.16
CA LEU A 107 7.52 31.96 8.72
C LEU A 107 8.35 33.12 8.14
N SER A 108 9.35 33.53 8.90
CA SER A 108 10.32 34.52 8.49
C SER A 108 11.03 34.04 7.23
N LEU A 109 11.04 34.87 6.18
CA LEU A 109 11.71 34.64 4.88
C LEU A 109 13.19 34.23 4.99
N SER A 110 13.83 34.38 6.16
CA SER A 110 15.19 33.91 6.43
C SER A 110 15.34 32.40 6.62
N GLN A 111 14.26 31.64 6.89
CA GLN A 111 14.34 30.19 7.18
C GLN A 111 14.14 29.28 5.95
N VAL A 112 13.74 29.81 4.81
CA VAL A 112 13.59 29.04 3.55
C VAL A 112 14.94 28.78 2.88
N VAL A 113 15.93 29.68 3.06
CA VAL A 113 17.23 29.60 2.37
C VAL A 113 18.13 28.48 2.91
N SER A 114 18.02 28.11 4.20
CA SER A 114 18.85 27.04 4.78
C SER A 114 18.44 25.64 4.32
N SER A 115 17.17 25.43 3.95
CA SER A 115 16.67 24.12 3.52
C SER A 115 17.18 23.72 2.13
N ILE A 116 17.45 24.70 1.26
CA ILE A 116 17.97 24.46 -0.09
C ILE A 116 19.40 23.87 -0.03
N LEU A 117 20.21 24.31 0.93
CA LEU A 117 21.58 23.80 1.12
C LEU A 117 21.61 22.36 1.66
N GLY A 118 20.65 21.99 2.51
CA GLY A 118 20.53 20.64 3.04
C GLY A 118 20.16 19.61 1.96
N ILE A 119 19.19 19.95 1.11
CA ILE A 119 18.72 19.07 0.02
C ILE A 119 19.83 18.86 -1.03
N ALA A 120 20.62 19.89 -1.35
CA ALA A 120 21.73 19.77 -2.30
C ALA A 120 22.85 18.84 -1.81
N LEU A 121 23.16 18.85 -0.51
CA LEU A 121 24.18 17.95 0.06
C LEU A 121 23.73 16.49 0.06
N VAL A 122 22.46 16.22 0.38
CA VAL A 122 21.90 14.86 0.36
C VAL A 122 21.83 14.31 -1.07
N SER A 123 21.41 15.14 -2.04
CA SER A 123 21.39 14.78 -3.47
C SER A 123 22.78 14.47 -4.04
N SER A 124 23.80 15.26 -3.66
CA SER A 124 25.19 15.03 -4.07
C SER A 124 25.76 13.72 -3.51
N LEU A 125 25.48 13.40 -2.24
CA LEU A 125 25.89 12.14 -1.62
C LEU A 125 25.25 10.91 -2.27
N LEU A 126 23.97 10.98 -2.64
CA LEU A 126 23.28 9.89 -3.34
C LEU A 126 23.84 9.64 -4.75
N THR A 127 24.27 10.69 -5.44
CA THR A 127 24.86 10.58 -6.79
C THR A 127 26.21 9.84 -6.76
N ILE A 128 27.02 10.09 -5.73
CA ILE A 128 28.33 9.42 -5.55
C ILE A 128 28.15 7.93 -5.23
N VAL A 129 27.19 7.59 -4.37
CA VAL A 129 26.90 6.18 -4.02
C VAL A 129 26.33 5.42 -5.23
N GLY A 130 25.50 6.06 -6.05
CA GLY A 130 24.98 5.48 -7.30
C GLY A 130 26.08 5.12 -8.29
N PHE A 131 27.09 5.99 -8.47
CA PHE A 131 28.20 5.74 -9.40
C PHE A 131 29.16 4.63 -8.93
N MET A 132 29.40 4.51 -7.62
CA MET A 132 30.25 3.45 -7.08
C MET A 132 29.58 2.07 -7.12
N ASN A 133 28.24 2.00 -6.96
CA ASN A 133 27.51 0.73 -7.05
C ASN A 133 27.32 0.26 -8.51
N TYR A 134 27.19 1.20 -9.45
CA TYR A 134 27.07 0.87 -10.88
C TYR A 134 28.37 0.30 -11.45
N SER A 135 29.53 0.81 -11.03
CA SER A 135 30.84 0.28 -11.50
C SER A 135 31.23 -1.06 -10.88
N ALA A 136 30.64 -1.44 -9.73
CA ALA A 136 30.82 -2.76 -9.13
C ALA A 136 29.93 -3.86 -9.77
N SER A 137 28.93 -3.48 -10.57
CA SER A 137 27.93 -4.40 -11.15
C SER A 137 28.25 -4.83 -12.61
N ALA A 138 29.42 -4.45 -13.14
CA ALA A 138 29.82 -4.80 -14.51
C ALA A 138 30.44 -6.21 -14.65
N ASP A 139 30.75 -6.89 -13.56
CA ASP A 139 31.19 -8.29 -13.57
C ASP A 139 30.30 -9.12 -12.64
N ASN A 140 29.77 -10.22 -13.18
CA ASN A 140 28.92 -11.26 -12.56
C ASN A 140 27.40 -11.08 -12.75
N VAL A 141 26.94 -11.38 -13.97
CA VAL A 141 25.58 -11.90 -14.18
C VAL A 141 25.56 -13.33 -13.64
N ALA A 142 25.04 -13.50 -12.42
CA ALA A 142 24.58 -14.78 -11.91
C ALA A 142 23.14 -14.60 -11.42
N VAL A 143 22.23 -15.23 -12.14
CA VAL A 143 20.82 -15.37 -11.81
C VAL A 143 20.71 -16.10 -10.47
N ASN A 144 20.38 -15.37 -9.42
CA ASN A 144 19.66 -15.85 -8.24
C ASN A 144 18.98 -14.64 -7.62
N ALA A 145 17.67 -14.74 -7.42
CA ALA A 145 16.87 -13.77 -6.70
C ALA A 145 17.32 -13.72 -5.23
N SER A 146 18.44 -13.06 -4.98
CA SER A 146 18.83 -12.66 -3.64
C SER A 146 18.22 -11.29 -3.39
N SER A 147 17.32 -11.22 -2.39
CA SER A 147 16.90 -10.01 -1.68
C SER A 147 17.86 -8.86 -1.96
N SER A 148 17.42 -7.86 -2.73
CA SER A 148 18.32 -6.83 -3.24
C SER A 148 19.09 -6.20 -2.08
N VAL A 149 20.38 -5.92 -2.27
CA VAL A 149 21.23 -5.28 -1.25
C VAL A 149 20.58 -4.01 -0.68
N PHE A 150 19.70 -3.39 -1.47
CA PHE A 150 18.84 -2.29 -1.12
C PHE A 150 17.84 -2.60 0.01
N GLU A 151 17.19 -3.76 -0.01
CA GLU A 151 16.24 -4.22 1.02
C GLU A 151 16.94 -4.51 2.35
N LYS A 152 18.17 -5.06 2.30
CA LYS A 152 19.03 -5.26 3.48
C LYS A 152 19.55 -3.95 4.09
N VAL A 153 19.72 -2.91 3.28
CA VAL A 153 20.14 -1.59 3.76
C VAL A 153 18.93 -0.81 4.32
N LEU A 154 17.75 -0.91 3.71
CA LEU A 154 16.54 -0.24 4.18
C LEU A 154 15.98 -0.84 5.49
N SER A 155 16.03 -2.16 5.65
CA SER A 155 15.70 -2.84 6.92
C SER A 155 16.66 -2.47 8.05
N LYS A 156 17.95 -2.24 7.73
CA LYS A 156 18.97 -1.80 8.71
C LYS A 156 18.85 -0.33 9.12
N ILE A 157 18.16 0.50 8.32
CA ILE A 157 17.91 1.92 8.59
C ILE A 157 16.52 2.13 9.22
N GLY A 158 15.69 1.08 9.37
CA GLY A 158 14.37 1.15 10.00
C GLY A 158 13.32 1.87 9.15
N ILE A 159 13.53 1.95 7.83
CA ILE A 159 12.63 2.63 6.88
C ILE A 159 11.75 1.63 6.12
N ALA A 160 12.20 0.37 5.97
CA ALA A 160 11.37 -0.70 5.42
C ALA A 160 10.72 -1.50 6.54
N GLU A 161 9.40 -1.66 6.48
CA GLU A 161 8.64 -2.63 7.28
C GLU A 161 9.29 -4.00 7.09
N THR A 162 9.77 -4.60 8.17
CA THR A 162 10.45 -5.89 8.09
C THR A 162 9.46 -6.95 7.57
N THR A 163 9.94 -7.98 6.87
CA THR A 163 9.10 -9.11 6.42
C THR A 163 8.34 -9.74 7.59
N GLN A 164 8.91 -9.68 8.79
CA GLN A 164 8.30 -10.10 10.05
C GLN A 164 7.17 -9.16 10.52
N GLU A 165 7.34 -7.85 10.46
CA GLU A 165 6.28 -6.89 10.83
C GLU A 165 5.09 -6.96 9.88
N LYS A 166 5.33 -7.10 8.57
CA LYS A 166 4.26 -7.32 7.57
C LYS A 166 3.48 -8.59 7.90
N ARG A 167 4.17 -9.67 8.28
CA ARG A 167 3.56 -10.94 8.70
C ARG A 167 2.74 -10.78 9.97
N GLU A 168 3.26 -10.12 11.00
CA GLU A 168 2.52 -9.92 12.25
C GLU A 168 1.25 -9.10 12.03
N ARG A 169 1.30 -8.08 11.17
CA ARG A 169 0.10 -7.31 10.79
C ARG A 169 -0.92 -8.20 10.09
N TYR A 170 -0.45 -9.02 9.14
CA TYR A 170 -1.31 -9.92 8.38
C TYR A 170 -1.99 -10.98 9.27
N ILE A 171 -1.23 -11.65 10.15
CA ILE A 171 -1.76 -12.62 11.11
C ILE A 171 -2.78 -11.96 12.04
N LYS A 172 -2.51 -10.74 12.53
CA LYS A 172 -3.48 -9.99 13.35
C LYS A 172 -4.78 -9.70 12.61
N GLN A 173 -4.70 -9.35 11.33
CA GLN A 173 -5.88 -9.10 10.50
C GLN A 173 -6.70 -10.38 10.29
N GLN A 174 -6.03 -11.48 9.91
CA GLN A 174 -6.64 -12.81 9.77
C GLN A 174 -7.33 -13.26 11.08
N GLN A 175 -6.69 -13.02 12.23
CA GLN A 175 -7.21 -13.42 13.53
C GLN A 175 -8.54 -12.74 13.87
N ALA A 176 -8.72 -11.46 13.52
CA ALA A 176 -9.98 -10.76 13.73
C ALA A 176 -11.14 -11.37 12.92
N THR A 177 -10.86 -11.78 11.68
CA THR A 177 -11.82 -12.47 10.80
C THR A 177 -12.17 -13.86 11.35
N ILE A 178 -11.17 -14.62 11.80
CA ILE A 178 -11.37 -15.91 12.47
C ILE A 178 -12.26 -15.76 13.70
N ASP A 179 -11.99 -14.78 14.56
CA ASP A 179 -12.76 -14.55 15.78
C ASP A 179 -14.21 -14.17 15.48
N TYR A 180 -14.44 -13.38 14.43
CA TYR A 180 -15.78 -13.03 13.95
C TYR A 180 -16.58 -14.27 13.54
N TRP A 181 -16.01 -15.10 12.65
CA TRP A 181 -16.71 -16.29 12.15
C TRP A 181 -16.86 -17.36 13.23
N LYS A 182 -15.86 -17.54 14.09
CA LYS A 182 -15.92 -18.48 15.22
C LYS A 182 -17.09 -18.20 16.15
N LYS A 183 -17.32 -16.93 16.51
CA LYS A 183 -18.51 -16.55 17.32
C LYS A 183 -19.82 -16.94 16.65
N ARG A 184 -19.87 -16.81 15.33
CA ARG A 184 -21.06 -17.07 14.51
C ARG A 184 -21.32 -18.56 14.35
N VAL A 185 -20.26 -19.35 14.20
CA VAL A 185 -20.29 -20.82 14.27
C VAL A 185 -20.80 -21.28 15.62
N GLU A 186 -20.23 -20.80 16.73
CA GLU A 186 -20.64 -21.22 18.08
C GLU A 186 -22.13 -20.92 18.36
N ALA A 187 -22.64 -19.78 17.86
CA ALA A 187 -24.05 -19.45 17.98
C ALA A 187 -24.98 -20.44 17.26
N ARG A 188 -24.52 -21.05 16.16
CA ARG A 188 -25.29 -22.03 15.36
C ARG A 188 -25.03 -23.48 15.73
N ARG A 189 -23.88 -23.75 16.37
CA ARG A 189 -23.42 -25.09 16.77
C ARG A 189 -24.45 -25.85 17.60
N ALA A 190 -25.29 -25.15 18.37
CA ALA A 190 -26.39 -25.73 19.14
C ALA A 190 -27.43 -26.48 18.26
N ASN A 191 -27.62 -26.04 17.01
CA ASN A 191 -28.60 -26.59 16.08
C ASN A 191 -28.05 -27.73 15.21
N TRP A 192 -26.74 -27.95 15.22
CA TRP A 192 -26.10 -29.00 14.43
C TRP A 192 -26.31 -30.37 15.07
N ASP A 193 -26.42 -31.41 14.24
CA ASP A 193 -26.34 -32.80 14.72
C ASP A 193 -24.90 -33.18 15.12
N ASN A 194 -24.75 -34.33 15.78
CA ASN A 194 -23.44 -34.77 16.28
C ASN A 194 -22.44 -35.07 15.14
N HIS A 195 -22.91 -35.56 13.99
CA HIS A 195 -22.03 -35.88 12.87
C HIS A 195 -21.42 -34.61 12.26
N LEU A 196 -22.22 -33.54 12.11
CA LEU A 196 -21.77 -32.25 11.61
C LEU A 196 -20.79 -31.58 12.58
N ARG A 197 -21.04 -31.66 13.89
CA ARG A 197 -20.11 -31.16 14.93
C ARG A 197 -18.78 -31.91 14.88
N ASP A 198 -18.82 -33.24 14.80
CA ASP A 198 -17.61 -34.06 14.74
C ASP A 198 -16.80 -33.79 13.46
N ALA A 199 -17.47 -33.60 12.32
CA ALA A 199 -16.80 -33.25 11.07
C ALA A 199 -16.13 -31.87 11.15
N PHE A 200 -16.83 -30.87 11.69
CA PHE A 200 -16.26 -29.55 11.94
C PHE A 200 -15.05 -29.60 12.87
N ASP A 201 -15.19 -30.27 14.01
CA ASP A 201 -14.14 -30.32 15.03
C ASP A 201 -12.88 -31.04 14.52
N ARG A 202 -13.04 -32.11 13.72
CA ARG A 202 -11.89 -32.78 13.07
C ARG A 202 -11.20 -31.86 12.07
N ASN A 203 -11.93 -31.27 11.13
CA ASN A 203 -11.37 -30.42 10.08
C ASN A 203 -10.68 -29.19 10.68
N LEU A 204 -11.34 -28.53 11.65
CA LEU A 204 -10.76 -27.37 12.33
C LEU A 204 -9.49 -27.76 13.10
N ASN A 205 -9.45 -28.94 13.72
CA ASN A 205 -8.26 -29.41 14.42
C ASN A 205 -7.10 -29.72 13.46
N GLU A 206 -7.35 -30.33 12.31
CA GLU A 206 -6.33 -30.59 11.28
C GLU A 206 -5.71 -29.27 10.80
N ILE A 207 -6.52 -28.28 10.42
CA ILE A 207 -6.03 -26.97 9.99
C ILE A 207 -5.25 -26.26 11.11
N ASN A 208 -5.72 -26.34 12.36
CA ASN A 208 -5.00 -25.75 13.50
C ASN A 208 -3.61 -26.39 13.71
N GLN A 209 -3.47 -27.70 13.49
CA GLN A 209 -2.17 -28.37 13.60
C GLN A 209 -1.21 -27.85 12.54
N VAL A 210 -1.67 -27.71 11.30
CA VAL A 210 -0.89 -27.18 10.18
C VAL A 210 -0.44 -25.74 10.45
N VAL A 211 -1.34 -24.87 10.94
CA VAL A 211 -1.00 -23.49 11.32
C VAL A 211 0.08 -23.45 12.39
N VAL A 212 -0.02 -24.29 13.43
CA VAL A 212 0.98 -24.35 14.50
C VAL A 212 2.33 -24.87 13.99
N GLU A 213 2.32 -25.84 13.07
CA GLU A 213 3.54 -26.40 12.48
C GLU A 213 4.29 -25.35 11.66
N TYR A 214 3.61 -24.63 10.77
CA TYR A 214 4.25 -23.59 9.96
C TYR A 214 4.64 -22.37 10.77
N ASP A 215 3.86 -21.97 11.77
CA ASP A 215 4.26 -20.90 12.70
C ASP A 215 5.57 -21.25 13.41
N LYS A 216 5.72 -22.52 13.85
CA LYS A 216 6.96 -22.98 14.47
C LYS A 216 8.14 -22.98 13.49
N ILE A 217 7.95 -23.48 12.27
CA ILE A 217 9.01 -23.47 11.24
C ILE A 217 9.46 -22.04 10.96
N LEU A 218 8.51 -21.10 10.89
CA LEU A 218 8.78 -19.69 10.64
C LEU A 218 9.41 -18.95 11.82
N GLN A 219 9.21 -19.42 13.06
CA GLN A 219 9.97 -18.94 14.23
C GLN A 219 11.44 -19.36 14.16
N GLU A 220 11.71 -20.57 13.66
CA GLU A 220 13.08 -21.10 13.50
C GLU A 220 13.77 -20.55 12.24
N ASN A 221 13.03 -20.36 11.15
CA ASN A 221 13.50 -19.82 9.88
C ASN A 221 12.54 -18.74 9.32
N PRO A 222 12.70 -17.47 9.74
CA PRO A 222 11.79 -16.39 9.34
C PRO A 222 11.77 -16.07 7.84
N GLN A 223 12.80 -16.44 7.10
CA GLN A 223 12.96 -16.14 5.67
C GLN A 223 12.53 -17.30 4.76
N ASP A 224 11.89 -18.33 5.32
CA ASP A 224 11.32 -19.43 4.53
C ASP A 224 10.02 -18.99 3.84
N GLU A 225 10.13 -18.64 2.56
CA GLU A 225 9.00 -18.22 1.73
C GLU A 225 7.94 -19.31 1.59
N ILE A 226 8.37 -20.58 1.45
CA ILE A 226 7.43 -21.70 1.25
C ILE A 226 6.58 -21.89 2.51
N SER A 227 7.21 -21.93 3.68
CA SER A 227 6.46 -22.07 4.94
C SER A 227 5.55 -20.87 5.21
N ASN A 228 5.90 -19.68 4.70
CA ASN A 228 5.07 -18.48 4.80
C ASN A 228 3.79 -18.61 3.95
N ASP A 229 3.93 -19.03 2.69
CA ASP A 229 2.81 -19.25 1.78
C ASP A 229 1.89 -20.38 2.29
N MET A 230 2.48 -21.44 2.84
CA MET A 230 1.73 -22.54 3.42
C MET A 230 0.96 -22.13 4.70
N LEU A 231 1.56 -21.30 5.56
CA LEU A 231 0.85 -20.72 6.71
C LEU A 231 -0.33 -19.86 6.26
N ASP A 232 -0.13 -19.04 5.22
CA ASP A 232 -1.19 -18.19 4.67
C ASP A 232 -2.34 -19.03 4.08
N SER A 233 -2.00 -20.05 3.31
CA SER A 233 -2.98 -20.99 2.75
C SER A 233 -3.81 -21.65 3.86
N ALA A 234 -3.16 -22.16 4.92
CA ALA A 234 -3.84 -22.78 6.05
C ALA A 234 -4.73 -21.80 6.84
N MET A 235 -4.30 -20.55 7.01
CA MET A 235 -5.09 -19.51 7.66
C MET A 235 -6.33 -19.14 6.82
N THR A 236 -6.17 -19.06 5.51
CA THR A 236 -7.28 -18.82 4.58
C THR A 236 -8.28 -19.98 4.59
N GLU A 237 -7.81 -21.21 4.56
CA GLU A 237 -8.66 -22.41 4.66
C GLU A 237 -9.44 -22.43 5.99
N LYS A 238 -8.80 -22.04 7.09
CA LYS A 238 -9.47 -21.90 8.39
C LYS A 238 -10.60 -20.89 8.36
N VAL A 239 -10.38 -19.72 7.76
CA VAL A 239 -11.42 -18.69 7.60
C VAL A 239 -12.57 -19.22 6.76
N GLU A 240 -12.28 -19.92 5.67
CA GLU A 240 -13.28 -20.46 4.77
C GLU A 240 -14.13 -21.55 5.43
N LEU A 241 -13.49 -22.50 6.14
CA LEU A 241 -14.21 -23.51 6.92
C LEU A 241 -15.14 -22.87 7.94
N LEU A 242 -14.67 -21.83 8.65
CA LEU A 242 -15.50 -21.12 9.62
C LEU A 242 -16.66 -20.37 8.94
N ARG A 243 -16.44 -19.81 7.75
CA ARG A 243 -17.48 -19.13 6.96
C ARG A 243 -18.55 -20.12 6.52
N GLU A 244 -18.17 -21.21 5.86
CA GLU A 244 -19.08 -22.25 5.36
C GLU A 244 -19.98 -22.79 6.46
N PHE A 245 -19.37 -23.20 7.58
CA PHE A 245 -20.14 -23.73 8.71
C PHE A 245 -20.98 -22.66 9.40
N SER A 246 -20.57 -21.40 9.34
CA SER A 246 -21.44 -20.32 9.83
C SER A 246 -22.66 -20.10 8.94
N GLU A 247 -22.73 -20.62 7.73
CA GLU A 247 -23.89 -20.45 6.84
C GLU A 247 -24.93 -21.59 6.99
N LEU A 248 -24.55 -22.69 7.67
CA LEU A 248 -25.39 -23.85 8.00
C LEU A 248 -26.24 -23.65 9.27
#